data_AF-A0A1M3NIL1-F1
#
_entry.id   AF-A0A1M3NIL1-F1
#
_cell.length_a   1.000
_cell.length_b   1.000
_cell.length_c   1.000
_cell.angle_alpha   90.00
_cell.angle_beta   90.00
_cell.angle_gamma   90.00
#
_symmetry.space_group_name_H-M   'P 1'
#
loop_
_entity.id
_entity.type
_entity.pdbx_description
1 polymer ?
#
loop_
_entity_poly.entity_id
_entity_poly.type
_entity_poly.pdbx_seq_one_letter_code
_entity_poly.pdbx_strand_id
1 'polypeptide(L)'
;MSTTTTSSPSSYLACVEACERCIEDCLAKDATAHAACIRACRDCIDACVLAAKLEARSSPLAAEAKRLCKLACEACAKECAKTGCSTCATACGACASACS
;
A
#
# COMPACT_ATOMS: atom_id res chain seq x y z
N MET A 1 -16.11 -28.82 3.05
CA MET A 1 -16.21 -27.86 1.95
C MET A 1 -16.97 -26.65 2.50
N SER A 2 -16.25 -25.62 2.94
CA SER A 2 -16.86 -24.38 3.43
C SER A 2 -16.30 -23.23 2.61
N THR A 3 -16.95 -22.99 1.48
CA THR A 3 -16.76 -21.82 0.63
C THR A 3 -17.61 -20.68 1.20
N THR A 4 -17.02 -19.89 2.08
CA THR A 4 -17.51 -18.55 2.42
C THR A 4 -16.34 -17.59 2.38
N THR A 5 -15.83 -17.35 1.18
CA THR A 5 -14.98 -16.19 0.89
C THR A 5 -15.90 -15.00 0.65
N THR A 6 -16.51 -14.48 1.70
CA THR A 6 -16.91 -13.07 1.72
C THR A 6 -15.61 -12.31 1.99
N SER A 7 -14.78 -12.15 0.96
CA SER A 7 -13.49 -11.47 1.14
C SER A 7 -13.76 -9.99 1.39
N SER A 8 -13.50 -9.54 2.62
CA SER A 8 -12.98 -8.18 2.79
C SER A 8 -11.85 -8.01 1.75
N PRO A 9 -11.81 -6.91 0.97
CA PRO A 9 -10.68 -6.67 0.08
C PRO A 9 -9.40 -6.83 0.91
N SER A 10 -8.45 -7.60 0.40
CA SER A 10 -7.17 -7.77 1.09
C SER A 10 -6.60 -6.39 1.42
N SER A 11 -5.96 -6.24 2.57
CA SER A 11 -5.39 -4.94 2.99
C SER A 11 -4.48 -4.33 1.92
N TYR A 12 -3.89 -5.19 1.08
CA TYR A 12 -3.13 -4.83 -0.12
C TYR A 12 -3.96 -4.05 -1.15
N LEU A 13 -5.14 -4.52 -1.55
CA LEU A 13 -5.93 -3.88 -2.60
C LEU A 13 -6.41 -2.49 -2.17
N ALA A 14 -6.95 -2.38 -0.95
CA ALA A 14 -7.37 -1.09 -0.41
C ALA A 14 -6.20 -0.09 -0.29
N CYS A 15 -4.99 -0.58 0.04
CA CYS A 15 -3.80 0.24 0.09
C CYS A 15 -3.35 0.70 -1.31
N VAL A 16 -3.38 -0.20 -2.30
CA VAL A 16 -3.06 0.11 -3.70
C VAL A 16 -4.01 1.18 -4.25
N GLU A 17 -5.32 1.00 -4.07
CA GLU A 17 -6.33 1.97 -4.53
C GLU A 17 -6.13 3.35 -3.88
N ALA A 18 -5.83 3.39 -2.58
CA ALA A 18 -5.55 4.63 -1.87
C ALA A 18 -4.27 5.32 -2.36
N CYS A 19 -3.20 4.56 -2.64
CA CYS A 19 -1.94 5.08 -3.16
C CYS A 19 -2.11 5.64 -4.58
N GLU A 20 -2.81 4.92 -5.47
CA GLU A 20 -3.09 5.37 -6.84
C GLU A 20 -3.88 6.69 -6.81
N ARG A 21 -4.95 6.74 -6.00
CA ARG A 21 -5.73 7.97 -5.84
C ARG A 21 -4.89 9.12 -5.28
N CYS A 22 -4.01 8.82 -4.31
CA CYS A 22 -3.11 9.81 -3.74
C CYS A 22 -2.12 10.37 -4.78
N ILE A 23 -1.62 9.54 -5.70
CA ILE A 23 -0.73 9.98 -6.76
C ILE A 23 -1.44 10.98 -7.67
N GLU A 24 -2.65 10.66 -8.14
CA GLU A 24 -3.43 11.56 -9.01
C GLU A 24 -3.77 12.88 -8.30
N ASP A 25 -4.20 12.81 -7.04
CA ASP A 25 -4.50 14.02 -6.24
C ASP A 25 -3.23 14.88 -6.01
N CYS A 26 -2.07 14.26 -5.80
CA CYS A 26 -0.79 14.96 -5.64
C CYS A 26 -0.30 15.60 -6.95
N LEU A 27 -0.48 14.91 -8.08
CA LEU A 27 -0.14 15.41 -9.41
C LEU A 27 -1.01 16.61 -9.79
N ALA A 28 -2.30 16.57 -9.46
CA ALA A 28 -3.24 17.67 -9.73
C ALA A 28 -3.01 18.90 -8.84
N LYS A 29 -2.35 18.74 -7.68
CA LYS A 29 -1.99 19.83 -6.76
C LYS A 29 -0.65 20.47 -7.15
N ASP A 30 0.43 20.04 -6.50
CA ASP A 30 1.78 20.51 -6.74
C ASP A 30 2.70 19.30 -6.74
N ALA A 31 2.95 18.74 -7.92
CA ALA A 31 3.76 17.55 -8.09
C ALA A 31 5.18 17.71 -7.51
N THR A 32 5.73 18.93 -7.48
CA THR A 32 7.07 19.18 -6.96
C THR A 32 7.07 19.11 -5.44
N ALA A 33 6.11 19.76 -4.79
CA ALA A 33 5.95 19.70 -3.33
C ALA A 33 5.61 18.28 -2.83
N HIS A 34 4.99 17.45 -3.68
CA HIS A 34 4.56 16.09 -3.33
C HIS A 34 5.46 14.99 -3.90
N ALA A 35 6.63 15.32 -4.46
CA ALA A 35 7.48 14.37 -5.16
C ALA A 35 7.89 13.16 -4.28
N ALA A 36 8.16 13.38 -2.99
CA ALA A 36 8.47 12.30 -2.05
C ALA A 36 7.26 11.39 -1.76
N CYS A 37 6.07 11.98 -1.61
CA CYS A 37 4.81 11.26 -1.43
C CYS A 37 4.48 10.41 -2.66
N ILE A 38 4.59 10.96 -3.87
CA ILE A 38 4.34 10.24 -5.13
C ILE A 38 5.30 9.05 -5.28
N ARG A 39 6.59 9.23 -5.00
CA ARG A 39 7.58 8.13 -5.04
C ARG A 39 7.24 7.03 -4.04
N ALA A 40 6.95 7.40 -2.79
CA ALA A 40 6.60 6.43 -1.76
C ALA A 40 5.29 5.68 -2.06
N CYS A 41 4.30 6.34 -2.65
CA CYS A 41 3.06 5.69 -3.10
C CYS A 41 3.33 4.64 -4.17
N ARG A 42 4.18 4.94 -5.16
CA ARG A 42 4.56 3.98 -6.22
C ARG A 42 5.29 2.77 -5.66
N ASP A 43 6.29 2.98 -4.80
CA ASP A 43 7.01 1.90 -4.13
C ASP A 43 6.05 1.03 -3.29
N CYS A 44 5.09 1.66 -2.61
CA CYS A 44 4.06 0.98 -1.83
C CYS A 44 3.14 0.13 -2.71
N ILE A 45 2.69 0.65 -3.86
CA ILE A 45 1.86 -0.08 -4.82
C ILE A 45 2.59 -1.33 -5.31
N ASP A 46 3.83 -1.19 -5.79
CA ASP A 46 4.61 -2.32 -6.32
C ASP A 46 4.83 -3.40 -5.26
N ALA A 47 5.16 -3.01 -4.03
CA ALA A 47 5.37 -3.95 -2.93
C ALA A 47 4.06 -4.64 -2.49
N CYS A 48 2.94 -3.91 -2.41
CA CYS A 48 1.62 -4.47 -2.09
C CYS A 48 1.15 -5.46 -3.16
N VAL A 49 1.29 -5.12 -4.44
CA VAL A 49 0.93 -6.00 -5.56
C VAL A 49 1.80 -7.26 -5.56
N LEU A 50 3.11 -7.12 -5.32
CA LEU A 50 4.02 -8.27 -5.23
C LEU A 50 3.63 -9.21 -4.07
N ALA A 51 3.41 -8.66 -2.87
CA ALA A 51 3.00 -9.41 -1.70
C ALA A 51 1.67 -10.15 -1.94
N ALA A 52 0.65 -9.44 -2.43
CA ALA A 52 -0.65 -10.02 -2.75
C ALA A 52 -0.54 -11.19 -3.75
N LYS A 53 0.21 -11.01 -4.83
CA LYS A 53 0.40 -12.06 -5.85
C LYS A 53 1.13 -13.28 -5.28
N LEU A 54 2.13 -13.08 -4.42
CA LEU A 54 2.93 -14.16 -3.84
C LEU A 54 2.13 -14.94 -2.79
N GLU A 55 1.36 -14.23 -1.97
CA GLU A 55 0.47 -14.82 -0.97
C GLU A 55 -0.64 -15.65 -1.64
N ALA A 56 -1.30 -15.11 -2.68
CA ALA A 56 -2.39 -15.77 -3.39
C ALA A 56 -2.00 -17.13 -4.02
N ARG A 57 -0.70 -17.34 -4.31
CA ARG A 57 -0.19 -18.61 -4.85
C ARG A 57 0.64 -19.41 -3.85
N SER A 58 0.57 -19.07 -2.57
CA SER A 58 1.30 -19.75 -1.48
C SER A 58 2.79 -19.89 -1.77
N SER A 59 3.41 -18.85 -2.33
CA SER A 59 4.83 -18.85 -2.69
C SER A 59 5.72 -18.93 -1.43
N PRO A 60 6.84 -19.67 -1.46
CA PRO A 60 7.84 -19.64 -0.38
C PRO A 60 8.46 -18.24 -0.17
N LEU A 61 8.33 -17.34 -1.14
CA LEU A 61 8.82 -15.95 -1.04
C LEU A 61 7.79 -14.98 -0.42
N ALA A 62 6.59 -15.45 -0.07
CA ALA A 62 5.51 -14.58 0.42
C ALA A 62 5.91 -13.84 1.70
N ALA A 63 6.62 -14.50 2.63
CA ALA A 63 7.07 -13.87 3.86
C ALA A 63 8.03 -12.70 3.62
N GLU A 64 8.94 -12.82 2.64
CA GLU A 64 9.89 -11.75 2.34
C GLU A 64 9.22 -10.58 1.62
N ALA A 65 8.30 -10.88 0.68
CA ALA A 65 7.49 -9.85 0.05
C ALA A 65 6.60 -9.11 1.05
N LYS A 66 6.06 -9.81 2.06
CA LYS A 66 5.26 -9.21 3.14
C LYS A 66 6.10 -8.24 3.99
N ARG A 67 7.36 -8.58 4.28
CA ARG A 67 8.31 -7.66 4.97
C ARG A 67 8.61 -6.42 4.14
N LEU A 68 8.89 -6.58 2.85
CA LEU A 68 9.09 -5.44 1.95
C LEU A 68 7.85 -4.55 1.85
N CYS A 69 6.67 -5.16 1.73
CA CYS A 69 5.39 -4.46 1.71
C CYS A 69 5.18 -3.66 3.00
N LYS A 70 5.46 -4.24 4.18
CA LYS A 70 5.39 -3.53 5.46
C LYS A 70 6.28 -2.28 5.45
N LEU A 71 7.54 -2.43 5.06
CA LEU A 71 8.50 -1.32 5.00
C LEU A 71 8.03 -0.20 4.07
N ALA A 72 7.54 -0.56 2.87
CA ALA A 72 7.03 0.41 1.90
C ALA A 72 5.76 1.11 2.40
N CYS A 73 4.85 0.38 3.05
CA CYS A 73 3.64 0.94 3.66
C CYS A 73 3.97 1.94 4.78
N GLU A 74 4.91 1.61 5.68
CA GLU A 74 5.33 2.51 6.76
C GLU A 74 5.99 3.79 6.21
N ALA A 75 6.83 3.66 5.19
CA ALA A 75 7.45 4.79 4.51
C ALA A 75 6.39 5.67 3.81
N CYS A 76 5.46 5.07 3.09
CA CYS A 76 4.38 5.78 2.41
C CYS A 76 3.45 6.49 3.39
N ALA A 77 3.06 5.83 4.49
CA ALA A 77 2.23 6.45 5.52
C ALA A 77 2.89 7.71 6.10
N LYS A 78 4.20 7.66 6.35
CA LYS A 78 4.98 8.80 6.85
C LYS A 78 5.02 9.97 5.87
N GLU A 79 5.26 9.71 4.58
CA GLU A 79 5.29 10.79 3.57
C GLU A 79 3.89 11.37 3.33
N CYS A 80 2.86 10.54 3.26
CA CYS A 80 1.47 10.99 3.09
C CYS A 80 0.98 11.85 4.27
N ALA A 81 1.38 11.52 5.51
CA ALA A 81 1.03 12.31 6.69
C ALA A 81 1.64 13.73 6.64
N LYS A 82 2.85 13.89 6.08
CA LYS A 82 3.51 15.21 5.93
C LYS A 82 2.84 16.10 4.88
N THR A 83 2.24 15.50 3.85
CA THR A 83 1.63 16.22 2.71
C THR A 83 0.11 16.36 2.82
N GLY A 84 -0.48 16.02 3.97
CA GLY A 84 -1.92 16.12 4.19
C GLY A 84 -2.75 15.05 3.47
N CYS A 85 -2.13 13.96 3.03
CA CYS A 85 -2.79 12.83 2.37
C CYS A 85 -3.26 11.77 3.39
N SER A 86 -4.11 12.19 4.33
CA SER A 86 -4.49 11.39 5.51
C SER A 86 -5.17 10.06 5.17
N THR A 87 -6.04 10.03 4.16
CA THR A 87 -6.70 8.78 3.71
C THR A 87 -5.69 7.73 3.27
N CYS A 88 -4.68 8.12 2.48
CA CYS A 88 -3.61 7.21 2.06
C CYS A 88 -2.75 6.78 3.25
N ALA A 89 -2.42 7.71 4.15
CA ALA A 89 -1.63 7.39 5.34
C ALA A 89 -2.31 6.33 6.23
N THR A 90 -3.63 6.45 6.44
CA THR A 90 -4.42 5.47 7.19
C THR A 90 -4.45 4.10 6.49
N ALA A 91 -4.67 4.07 5.17
CA ALA A 91 -4.70 2.82 4.41
C ALA A 91 -3.35 2.10 4.43
N CYS A 92 -2.25 2.82 4.22
CA CYS A 92 -0.89 2.27 4.34
C CYS A 92 -0.61 1.76 5.76
N GLY A 93 -1.01 2.49 6.80
CA GLY A 93 -0.83 2.05 8.19
C GLY A 93 -1.60 0.77 8.52
N ALA A 94 -2.82 0.63 8.00
CA ALA A 94 -3.60 -0.60 8.14
C ALA A 94 -2.95 -1.78 7.40
N CYS A 95 -2.44 -1.56 6.18
CA CYS A 95 -1.73 -2.58 5.42
C CYS A 95 -0.42 -3.02 6.10
N ALA A 96 0.39 -2.07 6.58
CA ALA A 96 1.61 -2.36 7.36
C ALA A 96 1.30 -3.21 8.59
N SER A 97 0.19 -2.95 9.27
CA SER A 97 -0.24 -3.70 10.46
C SER A 97 -0.66 -5.13 10.11
N ALA A 98 -1.36 -5.31 8.99
CA ALA A 98 -1.71 -6.63 8.46
C ALA A 98 -0.48 -7.41 7.93
N CYS A 99 0.58 -6.70 7.56
CA CYS A 99 1.85 -7.27 7.12
C CYS A 99 2.69 -7.92 8.24
N SER A 100 2.17 -8.11 9.45
CA SER A 100 2.83 -8.81 10.57
C SER A 100 3.05 -10.30 10.34
#